data_AF-A0AAV7KN01-F1
#
_entry.id   AF-A0AAV7KN01-F1
#
_cell.length_a   1.000
_cell.length_b   1.000
_cell.length_c   1.000
_cell.angle_alpha   90.00
_cell.angle_beta   90.00
_cell.angle_gamma   90.00
#
_symmetry.space_group_name_H-M   'P 1'
#
loop_
_entity.id
_entity.type
_entity.pdbx_description
1 polymer ?
#
loop_
_entity_poly.entity_id
_entity_poly.type
_entity_poly.pdbx_seq_one_letter_code
_entity_poly.pdbx_strand_id
1 'polypeptide(L)'
;MSKLVDVKFSNNEMFVLSSREYPCIHVFTLSGEKSRSLLGTRGYETLVIGTFFFCLDGKNNILISDLTANIIKVLSPEEDILYTIGQSRHGAGIFYVLFDIEYTNKTRLSF
;
A
#
# COMPACT_ATOMS: atom_id res chain seq x y z
N MET A 1 5.29 2.02 -22.38
CA MET A 1 5.86 0.88 -21.61
C MET A 1 5.72 1.22 -20.13
N SER A 2 4.85 0.54 -19.38
CA SER A 2 4.74 0.79 -17.93
C SER A 2 5.98 0.24 -17.23
N LYS A 3 6.67 1.07 -16.45
CA LYS A 3 7.80 0.62 -15.63
C LYS A 3 7.27 -0.06 -14.37
N LEU A 4 7.88 -1.17 -14.01
CA LEU A 4 7.67 -1.82 -12.71
C LEU A 4 8.44 -1.04 -11.64
N VAL A 5 7.80 -0.76 -10.51
CA VAL A 5 8.38 0.02 -9.40
C VAL A 5 8.71 -0.86 -8.21
N ASP A 6 7.78 -1.74 -7.82
CA ASP A 6 7.93 -2.60 -6.65
C ASP A 6 7.06 -3.87 -6.81
N VAL A 7 7.43 -4.94 -6.11
CA VAL A 7 6.70 -6.20 -6.05
C VAL A 7 6.65 -6.69 -4.61
N LYS A 8 5.47 -7.11 -4.16
CA LYS A 8 5.25 -7.75 -2.87
C LYS A 8 4.48 -9.05 -3.06
N PHE A 9 4.72 -10.01 -2.17
CA PHE A 9 4.08 -11.32 -2.22
C PHE A 9 3.25 -11.55 -0.96
N SER A 10 2.06 -12.10 -1.13
CA SER A 10 1.34 -12.83 -0.10
C SER A 10 1.48 -14.33 -0.34
N ASN A 11 0.87 -15.15 0.52
CA ASN A 11 0.87 -16.61 0.35
C ASN A 11 0.22 -17.07 -0.98
N ASN A 12 -0.69 -16.29 -1.54
CA ASN A 12 -1.51 -16.70 -2.69
C ASN A 12 -1.43 -15.72 -3.88
N GLU A 13 -0.87 -14.54 -3.69
CA GLU A 13 -0.96 -13.45 -4.66
C GLU A 13 0.36 -12.68 -4.78
N MET A 14 0.59 -12.12 -5.95
CA MET A 14 1.69 -11.21 -6.27
C MET A 14 1.11 -9.81 -6.55
N PHE A 15 1.59 -8.82 -5.81
CA PHE A 15 1.20 -7.42 -5.94
C PHE A 15 2.32 -6.67 -6.66
N VAL A 16 2.00 -6.04 -7.79
CA VAL A 16 2.96 -5.34 -8.66
C VAL A 16 2.57 -3.87 -8.76
N LEU A 17 3.43 -3.00 -8.24
CA LEU A 17 3.27 -1.56 -8.41
C LEU A 17 3.81 -1.12 -9.78
N SER A 18 2.93 -0.49 -10.56
CA SER A 18 3.24 0.08 -11.87
C SER A 18 3.73 1.54 -11.77
N SER A 19 4.07 2.12 -12.93
CA SER A 19 4.72 3.42 -13.13
C SER A 19 4.38 4.52 -12.12
N ARG A 20 5.40 5.29 -11.71
CA ARG A 20 5.26 6.43 -10.77
C ARG A 20 4.38 7.57 -11.28
N GLU A 21 4.17 7.68 -12.59
CA GLU A 21 3.32 8.73 -13.18
C GLU A 21 1.83 8.43 -12.97
N TYR A 22 1.46 7.14 -12.94
CA TYR A 22 0.09 6.65 -12.77
C TYR A 22 0.12 5.37 -11.93
N PRO A 23 0.44 5.48 -10.62
CA PRO A 23 0.68 4.30 -9.79
C PRO A 23 -0.62 3.49 -9.65
N CYS A 24 -0.53 2.24 -10.05
CA CYS A 24 -1.57 1.23 -9.87
C CYS A 24 -0.92 -0.04 -9.34
N ILE A 25 -1.53 -0.66 -8.32
CA ILE A 25 -1.11 -1.97 -7.82
C ILE A 25 -1.93 -3.01 -8.57
N HIS A 26 -1.26 -3.80 -9.41
CA HIS A 26 -1.87 -4.93 -10.09
C HIS A 26 -1.69 -6.18 -9.23
N VAL A 27 -2.75 -6.96 -9.05
CA VAL A 27 -2.69 -8.21 -8.29
C VAL A 27 -2.79 -9.38 -9.25
N PHE A 28 -1.84 -10.29 -9.13
CA PHE A 28 -1.72 -11.50 -9.91
C PHE A 28 -1.82 -12.72 -9.01
N THR A 29 -2.30 -13.83 -9.56
CA THR A 29 -2.07 -15.14 -8.96
C THR A 29 -0.57 -15.47 -8.99
N LEU A 30 -0.13 -16.43 -8.16
CA LEU A 30 1.26 -16.90 -8.23
C LEU A 30 1.60 -17.63 -9.54
N SER A 31 0.60 -18.04 -10.33
CA SER A 31 0.81 -18.55 -11.70
C SER A 31 1.02 -17.45 -12.74
N GLY A 32 0.90 -16.18 -12.36
CA GLY A 32 1.11 -15.02 -13.23
C GLY A 32 -0.15 -14.53 -13.95
N GLU A 33 -1.33 -15.05 -13.61
CA GLU A 33 -2.60 -14.56 -14.17
C GLU A 33 -3.04 -13.30 -13.43
N LYS A 34 -3.41 -12.26 -14.17
CA LYS A 34 -3.91 -11.02 -13.57
C LYS A 34 -5.29 -11.26 -12.96
N SER A 35 -5.41 -11.08 -11.65
CA SER A 35 -6.67 -11.21 -10.91
C SER A 35 -7.42 -9.87 -10.88
N ARG A 36 -6.80 -8.82 -10.34
CA ARG A 36 -7.44 -7.50 -10.14
C ARG A 36 -6.46 -6.33 -10.21
N SER A 37 -6.94 -5.11 -9.97
CA SER A 37 -6.11 -3.90 -9.92
C SER A 37 -6.69 -2.88 -8.95
N LEU A 38 -5.86 -2.42 -8.03
CA LEU A 38 -6.16 -1.30 -7.13
C LEU A 38 -5.83 0.00 -7.84
N LEU A 39 -6.86 0.74 -8.26
CA LEU A 39 -6.72 2.01 -8.98
C LEU A 39 -6.80 3.21 -8.03
N GLY A 40 -5.86 4.14 -8.17
CA GLY A 40 -5.99 5.52 -7.68
C GLY A 40 -6.53 6.43 -8.78
N THR A 41 -7.83 6.68 -8.84
CA THR A 41 -8.35 7.75 -9.70
C THR A 41 -8.19 9.11 -9.04
N ARG A 42 -8.24 10.20 -9.81
CA ARG A 42 -8.18 11.57 -9.29
C ARG A 42 -9.61 12.08 -9.20
N GLY A 43 -10.19 12.16 -8.01
CA GLY A 43 -11.56 12.67 -7.84
C GLY A 43 -12.32 12.03 -6.69
N TYR A 44 -12.27 12.71 -5.55
CA TYR A 44 -13.15 12.68 -4.38
C TYR A 44 -13.37 11.41 -3.54
N GLU A 45 -13.10 10.19 -3.99
CA GLU A 45 -13.17 8.99 -3.11
C GLU A 45 -12.13 7.93 -3.45
N THR A 46 -10.88 8.34 -3.67
CA THR A 46 -9.89 7.47 -4.30
C THR A 46 -8.79 7.02 -3.35
N LEU A 47 -8.43 5.73 -3.48
CA LEU A 47 -7.54 5.02 -2.57
C LEU A 47 -6.11 5.61 -2.57
N VAL A 48 -5.68 6.29 -3.63
CA VAL A 48 -4.28 6.68 -3.79
C VAL A 48 -4.13 7.89 -4.71
N ILE A 49 -3.64 9.03 -4.22
CA ILE A 49 -3.09 10.08 -5.08
C ILE A 49 -1.62 10.25 -4.70
N GLY A 50 -0.70 9.79 -5.56
CA GLY A 50 0.74 9.88 -5.30
C GLY A 50 1.27 8.81 -4.34
N THR A 51 0.89 7.54 -4.58
CA THR A 51 1.52 6.41 -3.90
C THR A 51 2.95 6.20 -4.41
N PHE A 52 3.87 5.95 -3.49
CA PHE A 52 5.25 5.61 -3.84
C PHE A 52 5.66 4.24 -3.33
N PHE A 53 5.14 3.84 -2.16
CA PHE A 53 5.53 2.63 -1.46
C PHE A 53 4.31 1.94 -0.88
N PHE A 54 4.35 0.62 -0.90
CA PHE A 54 3.36 -0.21 -0.24
C PHE A 54 4.00 -1.45 0.37
N CYS A 55 3.36 -2.02 1.37
CA CYS A 55 3.71 -3.33 1.89
C CYS A 55 2.45 -4.09 2.34
N LEU A 56 2.66 -5.34 2.75
CA LEU A 56 1.61 -6.19 3.29
C LEU A 56 1.92 -6.48 4.76
N ASP A 57 0.88 -6.47 5.60
CA ASP A 57 1.03 -6.96 6.97
C ASP A 57 0.84 -8.49 7.05
N GLY A 58 0.99 -9.05 8.26
CA GLY A 58 0.82 -10.50 8.50
C GLY A 58 -0.58 -11.05 8.26
N LYS A 59 -1.57 -10.20 7.96
CA LYS A 59 -2.95 -10.56 7.60
C LYS A 59 -3.25 -10.24 6.12
N ASN A 60 -2.24 -9.90 5.32
CA ASN A 60 -2.36 -9.43 3.94
C ASN A 60 -3.14 -8.10 3.80
N ASN A 61 -3.26 -7.32 4.87
CA ASN A 61 -3.74 -5.95 4.73
C ASN A 61 -2.70 -5.15 3.94
N ILE A 62 -3.17 -4.23 3.11
CA ILE A 62 -2.32 -3.44 2.22
C ILE A 62 -2.06 -2.10 2.88
N LEU A 63 -0.81 -1.82 3.20
CA LEU A 63 -0.38 -0.53 3.73
C LEU A 63 0.17 0.29 2.57
N ILE A 64 -0.43 1.45 2.31
CA ILE A 64 -0.10 2.28 1.16
C ILE A 64 0.23 3.70 1.65
N SER A 65 1.39 4.21 1.23
CA SER A 65 1.75 5.62 1.42
C SER A 65 0.97 6.52 0.46
N ASP A 66 0.46 7.64 0.93
CA ASP A 66 0.01 8.75 0.08
C ASP A 66 0.93 9.93 0.37
N LEU A 67 1.87 10.21 -0.54
CA LEU A 67 2.84 11.28 -0.36
C LEU A 67 2.20 12.67 -0.47
N THR A 68 1.08 12.79 -1.18
CA THR A 68 0.44 14.10 -1.34
C THR A 68 -0.27 14.51 -0.06
N ALA A 69 -0.86 13.54 0.64
CA ALA A 69 -1.54 13.75 1.90
C ALA A 69 -0.64 13.49 3.13
N ASN A 70 0.57 12.95 2.95
CA ASN A 70 1.48 12.51 4.02
C ASN A 70 0.81 11.53 5.00
N ILE A 71 0.05 10.58 4.47
CA ILE A 71 -0.67 9.57 5.25
C ILE A 71 -0.27 8.16 4.81
N ILE A 72 -0.58 7.19 5.66
CA ILE A 72 -0.61 5.77 5.31
C ILE A 72 -2.07 5.33 5.40
N LYS A 73 -2.61 4.78 4.31
CA LYS A 73 -3.90 4.09 4.33
C LYS A 73 -3.67 2.60 4.51
N VAL A 74 -4.48 1.98 5.36
CA VAL A 74 -4.45 0.53 5.57
C VAL A 74 -5.75 -0.05 5.04
N LEU A 75 -5.63 -0.98 4.10
CA LEU A 75 -6.75 -1.63 3.43
C LEU A 75 -6.84 -3.09 3.83
N SER A 76 -8.05 -3.65 3.88
CA SER A 76 -8.24 -5.09 3.93
C SER A 76 -7.76 -5.75 2.62
N PRO A 77 -7.60 -7.08 2.58
CA PRO A 77 -7.39 -7.81 1.32
C PRO A 77 -8.50 -7.57 0.29
N GLU A 78 -9.72 -7.30 0.76
CA GLU A 78 -10.91 -6.93 -0.02
C GLU A 78 -10.93 -5.44 -0.40
N GLU A 79 -9.87 -4.69 -0.08
CA GLU A 79 -9.65 -3.29 -0.48
C GLU A 79 -10.50 -2.27 0.29
N ASP A 80 -11.17 -2.69 1.36
CA ASP A 80 -11.89 -1.80 2.28
C ASP A 80 -10.90 -0.98 3.11
N ILE A 81 -11.15 0.33 3.25
CA ILE A 81 -10.34 1.18 4.13
C ILE A 81 -10.58 0.79 5.59
N LEU A 82 -9.58 0.22 6.24
CA LEU A 82 -9.63 -0.13 7.66
C LEU A 82 -9.39 1.10 8.53
N TYR A 83 -8.30 1.83 8.26
CA TYR A 83 -7.94 3.05 8.97
C TYR A 83 -6.85 3.84 8.23
N THR A 84 -6.56 5.05 8.70
CA THR A 84 -5.52 5.95 8.17
C THR A 84 -4.61 6.45 9.29
N ILE A 85 -3.31 6.47 9.05
CA ILE A 85 -2.26 7.01 9.93
C ILE A 85 -1.71 8.28 9.27
N GLY A 86 -1.38 9.34 10.01
CA GLY A 86 -0.68 10.50 9.41
C GLY A 86 -1.40 11.85 9.38
N GLN A 87 -2.53 12.06 10.07
CA GLN A 87 -3.26 13.33 9.92
C GLN A 87 -2.57 14.53 10.58
N SER A 88 -2.66 15.68 9.91
CA SER A 88 -2.13 17.01 10.28
C SER A 88 -2.74 17.65 11.54
N ARG A 89 -3.51 16.90 12.33
CA ARG A 89 -4.12 17.38 13.58
C ARG A 89 -3.79 16.40 14.71
N HIS A 90 -2.81 16.80 15.52
CA HIS A 90 -2.48 16.31 16.87
C HIS A 90 -2.75 14.82 17.18
N GLY A 91 -1.67 14.05 17.40
CA GLY A 91 -1.72 12.74 18.07
C GLY A 91 -1.61 11.50 17.17
N ALA A 92 -1.80 11.63 15.85
CA ALA A 92 -1.79 10.49 14.91
C ALA A 92 -0.43 10.22 14.22
N GLY A 93 0.65 10.88 14.67
CA GLY A 93 1.98 10.83 14.05
C GLY A 93 2.02 11.58 12.73
N ILE A 94 2.77 12.68 12.64
CA ILE A 94 2.91 13.44 11.38
C ILE A 94 4.05 12.81 10.58
N PHE A 95 3.79 12.44 9.33
CA PHE A 95 4.84 12.11 8.38
C PHE A 95 5.21 13.35 7.58
N TYR A 96 6.51 13.64 7.45
CA TYR A 96 6.99 14.77 6.65
C TYR A 96 7.50 14.31 5.29
N VAL A 97 8.04 13.08 5.22
CA VAL A 97 8.41 12.40 3.98
C VAL A 97 8.39 10.89 4.21
N LEU A 98 7.49 10.17 3.54
CA LEU A 98 7.49 8.69 3.53
C LEU A 98 8.38 8.21 2.38
N PHE A 99 9.51 7.58 2.70
CA PHE A 99 10.45 7.06 1.70
C PHE A 99 10.39 5.54 1.53
N ASP A 100 9.75 4.84 2.46
CA ASP A 100 9.51 3.40 2.39
C ASP A 100 8.44 3.02 3.42
N ILE A 101 7.82 1.85 3.25
CA ILE A 101 7.01 1.21 4.28
C ILE A 101 7.42 -0.27 4.36
N GLU A 102 7.91 -0.67 5.51
CA GLU A 102 8.20 -2.07 5.83
C GLU A 102 7.32 -2.52 7.01
N TYR A 103 6.71 -3.69 6.90
CA TYR A 103 6.02 -4.33 8.00
C TYR A 103 6.93 -5.39 8.64
N THR A 104 7.13 -5.30 9.96
CA THR A 104 7.84 -6.31 10.73
C THR A 104 6.97 -6.81 11.87
N ASN A 105 6.82 -8.13 11.98
CA ASN A 105 6.18 -8.74 13.13
C ASN A 105 7.26 -9.01 14.18
N LYS A 106 7.44 -8.10 15.14
CA LYS A 106 8.33 -8.34 16.28
C LYS A 106 7.64 -9.31 17.23
N THR A 107 7.87 -10.60 17.06
CA THR A 107 7.61 -11.56 18.14
C THR A 107 8.57 -11.22 19.27
N ARG A 108 8.03 -10.78 20.41
CA ARG A 108 8.81 -10.63 21.62
C ARG A 108 9.24 -12.04 22.02
N LEU A 109 10.49 -12.41 21.74
CA LEU A 109 11.10 -13.58 22.35
C LEU A 109 11.15 -13.30 23.85
N SER A 110 10.22 -13.87 24.59
CA SER A 110 10.35 -14.01 26.04
C SER A 110 11.47 -15.03 26.28
N PHE A 111 12.61 -14.54 26.77
CA PHE A 111 13.69 -15.35 27.33
C PHE A 111 13.27 -15.92 28.69
#